data_AF-A0A1G9C3C6-F1
#
_entry.id   AF-A0A1G9C3C6-F1
#
_cell.length_a   1.000
_cell.length_b   1.000
_cell.length_c   1.000
_cell.angle_alpha   90.00
_cell.angle_beta   90.00
_cell.angle_gamma   90.00
#
_symmetry.space_group_name_H-M   'P 1'
#
loop_
_entity.id
_entity.type
_entity.pdbx_description
1 polymer ?
#
loop_
_entity_poly.entity_id
_entity_poly.type
_entity_poly.pdbx_seq_one_letter_code
_entity_poly.pdbx_strand_id
1 'polypeptide(L)'
;MTEGIGVTGSHLDPLLRALPATLTAHERDLIERAYTVAAYWHRGGRRVSGDPYITHPVAVAVILAELGREPELLCAALLHDVLRDTACSREELAREFGDDISGLVAGLSDLDDPDRRAAGWETSTDERILLLKVVDRLHNQRTMRFLPPDKQRRKSLETLEFVAPVAGRLGMEQVEQELRRLARATLWPHDQAGVRASFRAIAAGAFLLPRRQRHRWLEEWLSDLQDLPDRRSRRRFTAQLLVGMPRLAAELRWPLPDLRGRVARVLLRCLRWVVGSNARAWSLLAPFLLWIIAQAATSSLWEAVVVLMTLPPVLSTGIGLLRARLRDPGEDL
;
A
#
# COMPACT_ATOMS: atom_id res chain seq x y z
N MET A 1 10.09 29.25 39.29
CA MET A 1 10.77 30.02 38.22
C MET A 1 9.72 30.44 37.18
N THR A 2 8.73 31.24 37.58
CA THR A 2 7.52 31.50 36.78
C THR A 2 7.12 32.96 36.87
N GLU A 3 8.01 33.86 36.44
CA GLU A 3 7.59 35.22 36.08
C GLU A 3 8.28 35.63 34.77
N GLY A 4 7.44 36.02 33.79
CA GLY A 4 7.85 36.93 32.73
C GLY A 4 8.33 36.35 31.40
N ILE A 5 7.63 35.39 30.78
CA ILE A 5 7.84 35.08 29.35
C ILE A 5 6.51 35.23 28.58
N GLY A 6 6.25 36.44 28.10
CA GLY A 6 5.10 36.77 27.24
C GLY A 6 5.26 36.30 25.79
N VAL A 7 5.63 35.04 25.53
CA VAL A 7 5.88 34.55 24.15
C VAL A 7 5.11 33.26 23.79
N THR A 8 4.33 32.67 24.69
CA THR A 8 4.08 31.21 24.62
C THR A 8 2.70 30.74 24.13
N GLY A 9 1.74 31.60 23.78
CA GLY A 9 0.41 31.14 23.35
C GLY A 9 0.34 30.53 21.95
N SER A 10 0.87 31.20 20.92
CA SER A 10 0.49 30.89 19.52
C SER A 10 0.95 29.53 18.99
N HIS A 11 2.08 29.02 19.46
CA HIS A 11 2.62 27.74 18.97
C HIS A 11 1.99 26.55 19.66
N LEU A 12 1.34 26.72 20.82
CA LEU A 12 0.68 25.65 21.53
C LEU A 12 -0.73 25.37 21.00
N ASP A 13 -1.40 26.38 20.42
CA ASP A 13 -2.76 26.29 19.89
C ASP A 13 -3.05 25.07 19.01
N PRO A 14 -2.16 24.65 18.08
CA PRO A 14 -2.39 23.44 17.29
C PRO A 14 -2.51 22.18 18.15
N LEU A 15 -1.66 22.05 19.19
CA LEU A 15 -1.72 20.94 20.12
C LEU A 15 -3.01 20.99 20.94
N LEU A 16 -3.38 22.14 21.50
CA LEU A 16 -4.60 22.28 22.30
C LEU A 16 -5.87 21.90 21.52
N ARG A 17 -5.89 22.16 20.20
CA ARG A 17 -6.98 21.74 19.31
C ARG A 17 -6.99 20.24 19.01
N ALA A 18 -5.83 19.59 19.01
CA ALA A 18 -5.71 18.15 18.78
C ALA A 18 -5.96 17.33 20.08
N LEU A 19 -5.87 17.96 21.25
CA LEU A 19 -6.09 17.30 22.53
C LEU A 19 -7.54 16.81 22.67
N PRO A 20 -7.77 15.58 23.16
CA PRO A 20 -9.12 15.07 23.36
C PRO A 20 -9.86 15.83 24.47
N ALA A 21 -11.17 16.01 24.28
CA ALA A 21 -12.03 16.70 25.24
C ALA A 21 -12.16 15.95 26.59
N THR A 22 -11.75 14.68 26.65
CA THR A 22 -11.82 13.83 27.84
C THR A 22 -10.68 14.03 28.83
N LEU A 23 -9.66 14.82 28.49
CA LEU A 23 -8.55 15.10 29.40
C LEU A 23 -9.03 15.82 30.66
N THR A 24 -8.52 15.35 31.80
CA THR A 24 -8.67 16.03 33.08
C THR A 24 -7.92 17.37 33.06
N ALA A 25 -8.32 18.27 33.97
CA ALA A 25 -7.61 19.54 34.14
C ALA A 25 -6.12 19.32 34.50
N HIS A 26 -5.82 18.27 35.26
CA HIS A 26 -4.45 17.93 35.66
C HIS A 26 -3.58 17.48 34.49
N GLU A 27 -4.10 16.61 33.61
CA GLU A 27 -3.38 16.15 32.43
C GLU A 27 -3.14 17.29 31.43
N ARG A 28 -4.13 18.18 31.26
CA ARG A 28 -3.96 19.39 30.45
C ARG A 28 -2.84 20.27 31.00
N ASP A 29 -2.88 20.56 32.29
CA ASP A 29 -1.85 21.37 32.95
C ASP A 29 -0.46 20.73 32.84
N LEU A 30 -0.36 19.40 32.94
CA LEU A 30 0.89 18.67 32.70
C LEU A 30 1.47 18.93 31.29
N ILE A 31 0.64 18.87 30.25
CA ILE A 31 1.04 19.12 28.85
C ILE A 31 1.45 20.59 28.64
N GLU A 32 0.69 21.53 29.19
CA GLU A 32 1.00 22.96 29.09
C GLU A 32 2.32 23.32 29.80
N ARG A 33 2.59 22.69 30.95
CA ARG A 33 3.89 22.79 31.64
C ARG A 33 5.02 22.19 30.81
N ALA A 34 4.85 21.00 30.24
CA ALA A 34 5.86 20.38 29.37
C ALA A 34 6.22 21.27 28.18
N TYR A 35 5.23 21.91 27.56
CA TYR A 35 5.46 22.88 26.50
C TYR A 35 6.23 24.10 27.00
N THR A 36 5.88 24.65 28.17
CA THR A 36 6.56 25.82 28.74
C THR A 36 8.04 25.52 29.00
N VAL A 37 8.34 24.33 29.54
CA VAL A 37 9.72 23.87 29.78
C VAL A 37 10.47 23.67 28.47
N ALA A 38 9.87 23.00 27.49
CA ALA A 38 10.47 22.82 26.17
C ALA A 38 10.76 24.18 25.48
N ALA A 39 9.81 25.12 25.54
CA ALA A 39 9.97 26.46 24.98
C ALA A 39 11.08 27.26 25.68
N TYR A 40 11.19 27.11 27.01
CA TYR A 40 12.26 27.72 27.79
C TYR A 40 13.64 27.18 27.41
N TRP A 41 13.79 25.85 27.34
CA TRP A 41 15.09 25.22 27.06
C TRP A 41 15.55 25.45 25.63
N HIS A 42 14.62 25.48 24.67
CA HIS A 42 14.92 25.76 23.27
C HIS A 42 14.83 27.26 22.89
N ARG A 43 14.77 28.16 23.88
CA ARG A 43 14.67 29.61 23.64
C ARG A 43 15.85 30.12 22.79
N GLY A 44 15.54 30.95 21.79
CA GLY A 44 16.54 31.47 20.86
C GLY A 44 17.05 30.46 19.82
N GLY A 45 16.75 29.16 19.98
CA GLY A 45 17.04 28.13 19.00
C GLY A 45 16.13 28.23 17.77
N ARG A 46 16.70 27.94 16.59
CA ARG A 46 15.96 27.89 15.32
C ARG A 46 16.15 26.56 14.62
N ARG A 47 15.10 26.12 13.92
CA ARG A 47 15.18 25.01 12.96
C ARG A 47 15.98 25.46 11.74
N VAL A 48 16.44 24.49 10.94
CA VAL A 48 17.11 24.76 9.65
C VAL A 48 16.19 25.51 8.68
N SER A 49 14.86 25.40 8.83
CA SER A 49 13.88 26.20 8.08
C SER A 49 13.87 27.69 8.45
N GLY A 50 14.43 28.06 9.61
CA GLY A 50 14.35 29.40 10.19
C GLY A 50 13.27 29.55 11.27
N ASP A 51 12.36 28.59 11.41
CA ASP A 51 11.28 28.63 12.41
C ASP A 51 11.81 28.48 13.84
N PRO A 52 11.09 28.98 14.87
CA PRO A 52 11.42 28.70 16.26
C PRO A 52 11.52 27.20 16.52
N TYR A 53 12.52 26.76 17.29
CA TYR A 53 12.78 25.33 17.51
C TYR A 53 11.57 24.59 18.08
N ILE A 54 10.82 25.24 18.99
CA ILE A 54 9.63 24.70 19.67
C ILE A 54 8.54 24.20 18.70
N THR A 55 8.52 24.68 17.46
CA THR A 55 7.56 24.23 16.44
C THR A 55 7.67 22.73 16.14
N HIS A 56 8.87 22.15 16.27
CA HIS A 56 9.08 20.73 16.01
C HIS A 56 8.53 19.82 17.13
N PRO A 57 8.92 19.99 18.41
CA PRO A 57 8.33 19.21 19.49
C PRO A 57 6.80 19.32 19.55
N VAL A 58 6.24 20.51 19.29
CA VAL A 58 4.79 20.70 19.18
C VAL A 58 4.20 19.83 18.06
N ALA A 59 4.80 19.85 16.86
CA ALA A 59 4.28 19.07 15.74
C ALA A 59 4.36 17.55 15.99
N VAL A 60 5.39 17.07 16.70
CA VAL A 60 5.49 15.67 17.14
C VAL A 60 4.37 15.34 18.13
N ALA A 61 4.14 16.20 19.13
CA ALA A 61 3.05 16.03 20.09
C ALA A 61 1.66 16.08 19.42
N VAL A 62 1.45 16.93 18.43
CA VAL A 62 0.18 16.98 17.66
C VAL A 62 -0.10 15.64 16.98
N ILE A 63 0.89 15.05 16.32
CA ILE A 63 0.71 13.75 15.65
C ILE A 63 0.35 12.67 16.68
N LEU A 64 0.96 12.68 17.86
CA LEU A 64 0.61 11.73 18.94
C LEU A 64 -0.79 11.96 19.49
N ALA A 65 -1.22 13.21 19.61
CA ALA A 65 -2.57 13.55 20.06
C ALA A 65 -3.62 13.06 19.06
N GLU A 66 -3.37 13.25 17.76
CA GLU A 66 -4.22 12.72 16.68
C GLU A 66 -4.29 11.19 16.67
N LEU A 67 -3.24 10.51 17.13
CA LEU A 67 -3.20 9.07 17.32
C LEU A 67 -3.85 8.60 18.64
N GLY A 68 -4.38 9.53 19.45
CA GLY A 68 -5.07 9.22 20.70
C GLY A 68 -4.14 8.71 21.80
N ARG A 69 -2.88 9.18 21.84
CA ARG A 69 -1.88 8.76 22.83
C ARG A 69 -2.01 9.50 24.16
N GLU A 70 -1.50 8.86 25.20
CA GLU A 70 -1.58 9.29 26.59
C GLU A 70 -0.81 10.62 26.86
N PRO A 71 -1.23 11.39 27.88
CA PRO A 71 -0.62 12.67 28.26
C PRO A 71 0.89 12.59 28.51
N GLU A 72 1.35 11.50 29.11
CA GLU A 72 2.75 11.27 29.44
C GLU A 72 3.60 11.20 28.16
N LEU A 73 3.10 10.52 27.13
CA LEU A 73 3.78 10.41 25.84
C LEU A 73 3.76 11.73 25.06
N LEU A 74 2.69 12.52 25.20
CA LEU A 74 2.60 13.89 24.68
C LEU A 74 3.63 14.82 25.34
N CYS A 75 3.80 14.70 26.65
CA CYS A 75 4.82 15.45 27.39
C CYS A 75 6.23 15.02 26.98
N ALA A 76 6.48 13.71 26.88
CA ALA A 76 7.76 13.19 26.39
C ALA A 76 8.07 13.72 24.99
N ALA A 77 7.08 13.83 24.10
CA ALA A 77 7.26 14.41 22.77
C ALA A 77 7.62 15.89 22.75
N LEU A 78 7.02 16.69 23.64
CA LEU A 78 7.41 18.09 23.81
C LEU A 78 8.84 18.23 24.32
N LEU A 79 9.29 17.29 25.14
CA LEU A 79 10.58 17.32 25.83
C LEU A 79 11.68 16.51 25.13
N HIS A 80 11.37 15.81 24.04
CA HIS A 80 12.20 14.71 23.51
C HIS A 80 13.61 15.11 23.08
N ASP A 81 13.82 16.38 22.75
CA ASP A 81 15.10 16.95 22.32
C ASP A 81 15.83 17.73 23.43
N VAL A 82 15.19 17.92 24.58
CA VAL A 82 15.70 18.79 25.66
C VAL A 82 17.01 18.25 26.22
N LEU A 83 17.11 16.94 26.51
CA LEU A 83 18.33 16.35 27.06
C LEU A 83 19.50 16.35 26.06
N ARG A 84 19.19 16.27 24.76
CA ARG A 84 20.20 16.12 23.72
C ARG A 84 20.74 17.45 23.23
N ASP A 85 19.84 18.42 23.05
CA ASP A 85 20.15 19.67 22.34
C ASP A 85 20.29 20.87 23.29
N THR A 86 20.16 20.66 24.61
CA THR A 86 20.25 21.72 25.64
C THR A 86 21.05 21.26 26.86
N ALA A 87 21.27 22.17 27.83
CA ALA A 87 22.02 21.87 29.05
C ALA A 87 21.17 21.25 30.18
N CYS A 88 19.90 20.95 29.92
CA CYS A 88 19.01 20.36 30.90
C CYS A 88 19.47 18.95 31.31
N SER A 89 19.51 18.68 32.61
CA SER A 89 19.89 17.36 33.11
C SER A 89 18.68 16.42 33.23
N ARG A 90 18.92 15.11 33.21
CA ARG A 90 17.86 14.11 33.44
C ARG A 90 17.23 14.29 34.83
N GLU A 91 18.03 14.63 35.83
CA GLU A 91 17.56 14.86 37.21
C GLU A 91 16.65 16.09 37.30
N GLU A 92 16.90 17.13 36.48
CA GLU A 92 15.99 18.28 36.39
C GLU A 92 14.65 17.89 35.78
N LEU A 93 14.64 17.14 34.67
CA LEU A 93 13.40 16.63 34.09
C LEU A 93 12.65 15.68 35.02
N ALA A 94 13.36 14.78 35.70
CA ALA A 94 12.76 13.82 36.64
C ALA A 94 12.13 14.53 37.84
N ARG A 95 12.75 15.60 38.35
CA ARG A 95 12.19 16.42 39.43
C ARG A 95 10.89 17.13 39.03
N GLU A 96 10.75 17.49 37.75
CA GLU A 96 9.62 18.28 37.27
C GLU A 96 8.47 17.41 36.71
N PHE A 97 8.79 16.29 36.05
CA PHE A 97 7.82 15.45 35.33
C PHE A 97 7.78 14.00 35.83
N GLY A 98 8.64 13.62 36.77
CA GLY A 98 8.73 12.25 37.29
C GLY A 98 9.60 11.31 36.44
N ASP A 99 9.79 10.10 36.97
CA ASP A 99 10.69 9.10 36.38
C ASP A 99 10.16 8.49 35.07
N ASP A 100 8.84 8.43 34.88
CA ASP A 100 8.25 7.86 33.66
C ASP A 100 8.55 8.74 32.43
N ILE A 101 8.16 10.02 32.46
CA ILE A 101 8.40 10.96 31.36
C ILE A 101 9.91 11.17 31.13
N SER A 102 10.69 11.36 32.20
CA SER A 102 12.15 11.53 32.06
C SER A 102 12.84 10.26 31.54
N GLY A 103 12.33 9.07 31.89
CA GLY A 103 12.77 7.79 31.37
C GLY A 103 12.52 7.65 29.86
N LEU A 104 11.34 8.05 29.38
CA LEU A 104 11.00 8.07 27.95
C LEU A 104 11.96 8.98 27.15
N VAL A 105 12.20 10.20 27.64
CA VAL A 105 13.09 11.17 26.97
C VAL A 105 14.54 10.68 26.97
N ALA A 106 15.01 10.11 28.08
CA ALA A 106 16.36 9.55 28.18
C ALA A 106 16.55 8.34 27.24
N GLY A 107 15.61 7.39 27.26
CA GLY A 107 15.67 6.22 26.40
C GLY A 107 15.58 6.54 24.92
N LEU A 108 14.87 7.62 24.53
CA LEU A 108 14.90 8.11 23.16
C LEU A 108 16.29 8.64 22.76
N SER A 109 16.95 9.37 23.66
CA SER A 109 18.29 9.89 23.43
C SER A 109 19.31 8.76 23.24
N ASP A 110 19.18 7.68 24.01
CA ASP A 110 20.01 6.48 23.89
C ASP A 110 19.83 5.77 22.52
N LEU A 111 18.63 5.77 21.95
CA LEU A 111 18.38 5.20 20.60
C LEU A 111 19.06 5.98 19.48
N ASP A 112 19.37 7.26 19.70
CA ASP A 112 20.05 8.09 18.71
C ASP A 112 21.57 7.98 18.76
N ASP A 113 22.12 7.40 19.83
CA ASP A 113 23.56 7.13 19.98
C ASP A 113 24.05 6.18 18.87
N PRO A 114 25.00 6.61 18.01
CA PRO A 114 25.54 5.80 16.92
C PRO A 114 26.09 4.44 17.38
N ASP A 115 26.69 4.37 18.56
CA ASP A 115 27.34 3.16 19.07
C ASP A 115 26.32 2.13 19.59
N ARG A 116 25.11 2.61 19.94
CA ARG A 116 24.05 1.80 20.55
C ARG A 116 22.84 1.64 19.62
N ARG A 117 22.79 2.35 18.49
CA ARG A 117 21.64 2.43 17.57
C ARG A 117 21.12 1.04 17.18
N ALA A 118 21.93 0.23 16.48
CA ALA A 118 21.46 -1.03 15.89
C ALA A 118 20.90 -1.99 16.95
N ALA A 119 21.61 -2.17 18.06
CA ALA A 119 21.11 -2.94 19.20
C ALA A 119 19.86 -2.28 19.80
N GLY A 120 19.88 -0.97 20.02
CA GLY A 120 18.81 -0.22 20.68
C GLY A 120 17.44 -0.37 20.00
N TRP A 121 17.36 -0.33 18.66
CA TRP A 121 16.09 -0.51 17.95
C TRP A 121 15.53 -1.93 18.04
N GLU A 122 16.40 -2.93 18.17
CA GLU A 122 16.03 -4.35 18.30
C GLU A 122 15.75 -4.74 19.75
N THR A 123 16.46 -4.14 20.71
CA THR A 123 16.39 -4.48 22.14
C THR A 123 15.53 -3.55 22.96
N SER A 124 15.06 -2.41 22.42
CA SER A 124 14.18 -1.52 23.17
C SER A 124 12.86 -2.22 23.48
N THR A 125 12.59 -2.40 24.77
CA THR A 125 11.41 -3.08 25.29
C THR A 125 10.22 -2.16 25.47
N ASP A 126 10.41 -0.83 25.50
CA ASP A 126 9.34 0.13 25.68
C ASP A 126 8.84 0.64 24.32
N GLU A 127 7.68 0.14 23.91
CA GLU A 127 7.02 0.53 22.66
C GLU A 127 6.74 2.03 22.57
N ARG A 128 6.57 2.74 23.71
CA ARG A 128 6.33 4.19 23.74
C ARG A 128 7.54 4.96 23.22
N ILE A 129 8.76 4.49 23.51
CA ILE A 129 10.00 5.12 23.02
C ILE A 129 10.11 4.92 21.50
N LEU A 130 9.85 3.70 21.02
CA LEU A 130 9.87 3.38 19.58
C LEU A 130 8.82 4.20 18.82
N LEU A 131 7.62 4.33 19.40
CA LEU A 131 6.53 5.11 18.85
C LEU A 131 6.92 6.59 18.76
N LEU A 132 7.46 7.16 19.85
CA LEU A 132 7.95 8.53 19.86
C LEU A 132 9.00 8.75 18.76
N LYS A 133 9.92 7.79 18.58
CA LYS A 133 10.96 7.85 17.56
C LYS A 133 10.41 7.80 16.13
N VAL A 134 9.40 6.96 15.89
CA VAL A 134 8.70 6.86 14.61
C VAL A 134 8.04 8.19 14.26
N VAL A 135 7.36 8.82 15.23
CA VAL A 135 6.66 10.09 15.00
C VAL A 135 7.62 11.27 14.84
N ASP A 136 8.70 11.35 15.62
CA ASP A 136 9.81 12.29 15.39
C ASP A 136 10.32 12.17 13.94
N ARG A 137 10.63 10.93 13.51
CA ARG A 137 11.12 10.71 12.16
C ARG A 137 10.11 11.08 11.09
N LEU A 138 8.81 10.83 11.31
CA LEU A 138 7.75 11.23 10.38
C LEU A 138 7.75 12.74 10.16
N HIS A 139 7.75 13.52 11.23
CA HIS A 139 7.78 14.97 11.11
C HIS A 139 9.09 15.48 10.46
N ASN A 140 10.22 14.84 10.77
CA ASN A 140 11.50 15.12 10.11
C ASN A 140 11.48 14.80 8.60
N GLN A 141 10.84 13.72 8.17
CA GLN A 141 10.64 13.40 6.75
C GLN A 141 9.75 14.43 6.04
N ARG A 142 8.67 14.88 6.69
CA ARG A 142 7.77 15.93 6.16
C ARG A 142 8.47 17.28 5.97
N THR A 143 9.54 17.56 6.72
CA THR A 143 10.28 18.83 6.70
C THR A 143 11.70 18.72 6.13
N MET A 144 12.06 17.57 5.54
CA MET A 144 13.44 17.23 5.16
C MET A 144 14.08 18.15 4.13
N ARG A 145 13.29 18.84 3.31
CA ARG A 145 13.74 19.70 2.19
C ARG A 145 14.72 20.81 2.58
N PHE A 146 14.75 21.23 3.85
CA PHE A 146 15.63 22.27 4.34
C PHE A 146 17.05 21.76 4.67
N LEU A 147 17.25 20.44 4.76
CA LEU A 147 18.56 19.86 5.07
C LEU A 147 19.46 19.79 3.83
N PRO A 148 20.80 19.75 3.99
CA PRO A 148 21.72 19.46 2.88
C PRO A 148 21.45 18.09 2.23
N PRO A 149 21.65 17.92 0.91
CA PRO A 149 21.33 16.68 0.18
C PRO A 149 21.90 15.40 0.81
N ASP A 150 23.14 15.44 1.30
CA ASP A 150 23.77 14.27 1.94
C ASP A 150 23.06 13.86 3.24
N LYS A 151 22.62 14.85 4.03
CA LYS A 151 21.83 14.58 5.25
C LYS A 151 20.44 14.05 4.89
N GLN A 152 19.82 14.58 3.84
CA GLN A 152 18.53 14.07 3.35
C GLN A 152 18.66 12.59 2.94
N ARG A 153 19.65 12.27 2.10
CA ARG A 153 19.92 10.90 1.64
C ARG A 153 20.15 9.94 2.80
N ARG A 154 21.03 10.30 3.75
CA ARG A 154 21.33 9.46 4.91
C ARG A 154 20.09 9.21 5.76
N LYS A 155 19.34 10.26 6.12
CA LYS A 155 18.13 10.13 6.94
C LYS A 155 17.02 9.34 6.26
N SER A 156 16.88 9.45 4.94
CA SER A 156 15.90 8.65 4.17
C SER A 156 16.28 7.18 4.05
N LEU A 157 17.57 6.85 3.87
CA LEU A 157 18.02 5.45 3.91
C LEU A 157 17.73 4.80 5.26
N GLU A 158 18.13 5.47 6.35
CA GLU A 158 17.86 5.02 7.71
C GLU A 158 16.36 4.84 7.99
N THR A 159 15.52 5.69 7.38
CA THR A 159 14.06 5.58 7.50
C THR A 159 13.52 4.32 6.84
N LEU A 160 14.02 3.96 5.66
CA LEU A 160 13.60 2.75 4.95
C LEU A 160 14.12 1.48 5.62
N GLU A 161 15.34 1.54 6.16
CA GLU A 161 16.04 0.39 6.74
C GLU A 161 15.52 0.06 8.14
N PHE A 162 15.25 1.07 8.98
CA PHE A 162 14.93 0.86 10.39
C PHE A 162 13.55 1.40 10.78
N VAL A 163 13.29 2.68 10.53
CA VAL A 163 12.13 3.36 11.14
C VAL A 163 10.79 2.90 10.55
N ALA A 164 10.70 2.76 9.23
CA ALA A 164 9.48 2.31 8.57
C ALA A 164 9.10 0.87 8.97
N PRO A 165 10.03 -0.12 8.99
CA PRO A 165 9.74 -1.43 9.56
C PRO A 165 9.24 -1.39 11.00
N VAL A 166 9.83 -0.54 11.85
CA VAL A 166 9.39 -0.38 13.25
C VAL A 166 7.96 0.16 13.32
N ALA A 167 7.60 1.14 12.48
CA ALA A 167 6.22 1.63 12.38
C ALA A 167 5.24 0.50 12.00
N GLY A 168 5.64 -0.38 11.08
CA GLY A 168 4.88 -1.58 10.72
C GLY A 168 4.69 -2.55 11.90
N ARG A 169 5.76 -2.82 12.67
CA ARG A 169 5.68 -3.67 13.88
C ARG A 169 4.71 -3.11 14.93
N LEU A 170 4.65 -1.78 15.06
CA LEU A 170 3.75 -1.08 15.98
C LEU A 170 2.31 -0.96 15.44
N GLY A 171 1.99 -1.57 14.30
CA GLY A 171 0.66 -1.50 13.68
C GLY A 171 0.32 -0.14 13.07
N MET A 172 1.31 0.73 12.85
CA MET A 172 1.12 2.09 12.32
C MET A 172 1.22 2.11 10.79
N GLU A 173 0.40 1.32 10.09
CA GLU A 173 0.50 1.09 8.64
C GLU A 173 0.50 2.39 7.82
N GLN A 174 -0.37 3.35 8.16
CA GLN A 174 -0.44 4.63 7.45
C GLN A 174 0.86 5.44 7.62
N VAL A 175 1.45 5.42 8.81
CA VAL A 175 2.71 6.11 9.09
C VAL A 175 3.87 5.41 8.41
N GLU A 176 3.92 4.07 8.41
CA GLU A 176 4.89 3.30 7.66
C GLU A 176 4.86 3.67 6.17
N GLN A 177 3.67 3.63 5.55
CA GLN A 177 3.50 3.94 4.14
C GLN A 177 3.93 5.37 3.83
N GLU A 178 3.59 6.33 4.69
CA GLU A 178 4.00 7.73 4.51
C GLU A 178 5.53 7.89 4.63
N LEU A 179 6.15 7.28 5.63
CA LEU A 179 7.61 7.28 5.81
C LEU A 179 8.32 6.72 4.57
N ARG A 180 7.86 5.55 4.08
CA ARG A 180 8.41 4.93 2.86
C ARG A 180 8.26 5.85 1.65
N ARG A 181 7.07 6.43 1.47
CA ARG A 181 6.79 7.34 0.35
C ARG A 181 7.69 8.58 0.37
N LEU A 182 7.82 9.23 1.52
CA LEU A 182 8.66 10.42 1.70
C LEU A 182 10.14 10.09 1.49
N ALA A 183 10.64 9.01 2.11
CA ALA A 183 12.02 8.60 1.96
C ALA A 183 12.37 8.22 0.51
N ARG A 184 11.51 7.47 -0.19
CA ARG A 184 11.71 7.14 -1.62
C ARG A 184 11.68 8.39 -2.49
N ALA A 185 10.81 9.36 -2.19
CA ALA A 185 10.74 10.62 -2.93
C ALA A 185 12.07 11.41 -2.85
N THR A 186 12.71 11.40 -1.67
CA THR A 186 14.01 12.02 -1.44
C THR A 186 15.15 11.27 -2.15
N LEU A 187 15.17 9.93 -2.08
CA LEU A 187 16.27 9.12 -2.62
C LEU A 187 16.22 8.98 -4.14
N TRP A 188 15.03 8.89 -4.73
CA TRP A 188 14.83 8.57 -6.14
C TRP A 188 13.81 9.51 -6.80
N PRO A 189 14.09 10.83 -6.87
CA PRO A 189 13.12 11.82 -7.38
C PRO A 189 12.76 11.60 -8.86
N HIS A 190 13.71 11.20 -9.70
CA HIS A 190 13.48 10.91 -11.13
C HIS A 190 12.72 9.60 -11.38
N ASP A 191 12.62 8.76 -10.35
CA ASP A 191 11.89 7.50 -10.40
C ASP A 191 10.38 7.74 -10.26
N GLN A 192 9.98 8.61 -9.33
CA GLN A 192 8.59 8.95 -9.03
C GLN A 192 7.76 9.35 -10.26
N ALA A 193 8.37 10.02 -11.24
CA ALA A 193 7.69 10.36 -12.50
C ALA A 193 7.39 9.11 -13.35
N GLY A 194 8.32 8.17 -13.40
CA GLY A 194 8.14 6.87 -14.05
C GLY A 194 7.09 6.02 -13.35
N VAL A 195 7.10 5.99 -12.00
CA VAL A 195 6.08 5.33 -11.18
C VAL A 195 4.70 5.87 -11.51
N ARG A 196 4.54 7.20 -11.51
CA ARG A 196 3.26 7.86 -11.83
C ARG A 196 2.80 7.57 -13.26
N ALA A 197 3.70 7.61 -14.25
CA ALA A 197 3.36 7.31 -15.64
C ALA A 197 2.86 5.86 -15.81
N SER A 198 3.60 4.90 -15.24
CA SER A 198 3.23 3.49 -15.24
C SER A 198 1.92 3.23 -14.49
N PHE A 199 1.73 3.84 -13.32
CA PHE A 199 0.49 3.69 -12.55
C PHE A 199 -0.72 4.26 -13.28
N ARG A 200 -0.59 5.41 -13.98
CA ARG A 200 -1.69 5.95 -14.80
C ARG A 200 -2.11 4.98 -15.92
N ALA A 201 -1.14 4.31 -16.56
CA ALA A 201 -1.44 3.30 -17.56
C ALA A 201 -2.17 2.08 -16.95
N ILE A 202 -1.70 1.59 -15.80
CA ILE A 202 -2.34 0.50 -15.05
C ILE A 202 -3.76 0.90 -14.63
N ALA A 203 -3.94 2.09 -14.05
CA ALA A 203 -5.23 2.59 -13.61
C ALA A 203 -6.24 2.73 -14.77
N ALA A 204 -5.78 3.14 -15.95
CA ALA A 204 -6.60 3.17 -17.16
C ALA A 204 -7.03 1.76 -17.58
N GLY A 205 -6.11 0.79 -17.59
CA GLY A 205 -6.42 -0.61 -17.90
C GLY A 205 -7.34 -1.28 -16.87
N ALA A 206 -7.21 -0.92 -15.59
CA ALA A 206 -8.00 -1.45 -14.49
C ALA A 206 -9.51 -1.14 -14.62
N PHE A 207 -9.90 -0.26 -15.56
CA PHE A 207 -11.29 -0.10 -15.97
C PHE A 207 -11.98 -1.42 -16.34
N LEU A 208 -11.23 -2.38 -16.91
CA LEU A 208 -11.71 -3.72 -17.28
C LEU A 208 -12.15 -4.54 -16.05
N LEU A 209 -11.57 -4.31 -14.88
CA LEU A 209 -11.86 -5.05 -13.65
C LEU A 209 -13.22 -4.67 -13.04
N PRO A 210 -13.85 -5.57 -12.27
CA PRO A 210 -15.06 -5.27 -11.50
C PRO A 210 -14.86 -4.08 -10.56
N ARG A 211 -15.81 -3.13 -10.54
CA ARG A 211 -15.73 -1.91 -9.71
C ARG A 211 -15.40 -2.18 -8.24
N ARG A 212 -15.98 -3.24 -7.66
CA ARG A 212 -15.80 -3.61 -6.25
C ARG A 212 -14.38 -4.07 -5.88
N GLN A 213 -13.60 -4.57 -6.85
CA GLN A 213 -12.29 -5.16 -6.59
C GLN A 213 -11.12 -4.30 -7.10
N ARG A 214 -11.41 -3.28 -7.93
CA ARG A 214 -10.38 -2.40 -8.50
C ARG A 214 -9.48 -1.76 -7.46
N HIS A 215 -10.06 -1.29 -6.36
CA HIS A 215 -9.31 -0.54 -5.34
C HIS A 215 -8.17 -1.39 -4.78
N ARG A 216 -8.51 -2.58 -4.28
CA ARG A 216 -7.55 -3.55 -3.75
C ARG A 216 -6.41 -3.85 -4.73
N TRP A 217 -6.73 -4.20 -5.97
CA TRP A 217 -5.71 -4.53 -6.96
C TRP A 217 -4.85 -3.31 -7.36
N LEU A 218 -5.43 -2.12 -7.40
CA LEU A 218 -4.66 -0.90 -7.66
C LEU A 218 -3.68 -0.58 -6.52
N GLU A 219 -4.07 -0.84 -5.27
CA GLU A 219 -3.17 -0.70 -4.11
C GLU A 219 -2.02 -1.70 -4.18
N GLU A 220 -2.32 -2.98 -4.40
CA GLU A 220 -1.32 -4.04 -4.56
C GLU A 220 -0.32 -3.69 -5.68
N TRP A 221 -0.81 -3.31 -6.86
CA TRP A 221 0.06 -2.96 -7.99
C TRP A 221 0.81 -1.65 -7.80
N LEU A 222 0.26 -0.68 -7.08
CA LEU A 222 1.00 0.54 -6.73
C LEU A 222 2.18 0.20 -5.81
N SER A 223 1.98 -0.71 -4.85
CA SER A 223 3.03 -1.21 -3.97
C SER A 223 4.13 -1.89 -4.78
N ASP A 224 3.78 -2.89 -5.60
CA ASP A 224 4.74 -3.61 -6.45
C ASP A 224 5.56 -2.65 -7.33
N LEU A 225 4.88 -1.65 -7.91
CA LEU A 225 5.51 -0.70 -8.81
C LEU A 225 6.47 0.26 -8.10
N GLN A 226 6.23 0.54 -6.81
CA GLN A 226 7.13 1.31 -5.95
C GLN A 226 8.35 0.49 -5.50
N ASP A 227 8.23 -0.83 -5.45
CA ASP A 227 9.33 -1.73 -5.07
C ASP A 227 10.31 -2.03 -6.21
N LEU A 228 9.89 -1.81 -7.47
CA LEU A 228 10.76 -2.03 -8.62
C LEU A 228 11.90 -0.99 -8.69
N PRO A 229 13.15 -1.43 -8.92
CA PRO A 229 14.34 -0.57 -8.76
C PRO A 229 14.59 0.38 -9.93
N ASP A 230 14.12 0.06 -11.14
CA ASP A 230 14.48 0.81 -12.35
C ASP A 230 13.34 0.95 -13.36
N ARG A 231 13.52 1.90 -14.30
CA ARG A 231 12.51 2.28 -15.29
C ARG A 231 12.15 1.14 -16.25
N ARG A 232 13.12 0.28 -16.59
CA ARG A 232 12.91 -0.85 -17.51
C ARG A 232 12.06 -1.92 -16.83
N SER A 233 12.37 -2.23 -15.57
CA SER A 233 11.59 -3.17 -14.76
C SER A 233 10.14 -2.72 -14.61
N ARG A 234 9.89 -1.43 -14.32
CA ARG A 234 8.54 -0.87 -14.25
C ARG A 234 7.78 -0.92 -15.57
N ARG A 235 8.43 -0.56 -16.69
CA ARG A 235 7.82 -0.67 -18.02
C ARG A 235 7.44 -2.11 -18.34
N ARG A 236 8.30 -3.08 -18.02
CA ARG A 236 8.05 -4.50 -18.23
C ARG A 236 6.87 -4.99 -17.39
N PHE A 237 6.85 -4.65 -16.10
CA PHE A 237 5.76 -4.98 -15.19
C PHE A 237 4.44 -4.38 -15.69
N THR A 238 4.40 -3.08 -15.99
CA THR A 238 3.21 -2.41 -16.55
C THR A 238 2.70 -3.11 -17.82
N ALA A 239 3.60 -3.45 -18.75
CA ALA A 239 3.22 -4.13 -19.98
C ALA A 239 2.64 -5.54 -19.72
N GLN A 240 3.31 -6.34 -18.87
CA GLN A 240 2.83 -7.68 -18.49
C GLN A 240 1.45 -7.62 -17.83
N LEU A 241 1.26 -6.65 -16.97
CA LEU A 241 0.04 -6.48 -16.22
C LEU A 241 -1.12 -6.04 -17.12
N LEU A 242 -0.90 -5.08 -18.01
CA LEU A 242 -1.88 -4.67 -19.03
C LEU A 242 -2.27 -5.84 -19.96
N VAL A 243 -1.32 -6.68 -20.36
CA VAL A 243 -1.58 -7.89 -21.17
C VAL A 243 -2.37 -8.94 -20.38
N GLY A 244 -2.10 -9.09 -19.07
CA GLY A 244 -2.78 -10.05 -18.20
C GLY A 244 -4.16 -9.59 -17.70
N MET A 245 -4.44 -8.29 -17.71
CA MET A 245 -5.66 -7.69 -17.17
C MET A 245 -6.97 -8.25 -17.74
N PRO A 246 -7.12 -8.51 -19.06
CA PRO A 246 -8.35 -9.11 -19.59
C PRO A 246 -8.65 -10.47 -18.97
N ARG A 247 -7.60 -11.29 -18.80
CA ARG A 247 -7.72 -12.62 -18.19
C ARG A 247 -8.08 -12.51 -16.71
N LEU A 248 -7.38 -11.66 -15.96
CA LEU A 248 -7.69 -11.40 -14.56
C LEU A 248 -9.13 -10.89 -14.40
N ALA A 249 -9.56 -9.95 -15.25
CA ALA A 249 -10.93 -9.44 -15.23
C ALA A 249 -11.97 -10.53 -15.50
N ALA A 250 -11.68 -11.49 -16.39
CA ALA A 250 -12.54 -12.65 -16.63
C ALA A 250 -12.62 -13.56 -15.39
N GLU A 251 -11.47 -13.88 -14.76
CA GLU A 251 -11.38 -14.68 -13.54
C GLU A 251 -12.13 -14.04 -12.36
N LEU A 252 -12.07 -12.71 -12.22
CA LEU A 252 -12.74 -11.99 -11.13
C LEU A 252 -14.25 -11.76 -11.37
N ARG A 253 -14.69 -11.62 -12.63
CA ARG A 253 -16.11 -11.47 -12.99
C ARG A 253 -16.84 -12.81 -12.93
N TRP A 254 -16.14 -13.86 -13.31
CA TRP A 254 -16.64 -15.21 -13.33
C TRP A 254 -15.65 -16.06 -12.53
N PRO A 255 -15.76 -16.08 -11.18
CA PRO A 255 -14.96 -16.98 -10.37
C PRO A 255 -15.44 -18.39 -10.73
N LEU A 256 -14.85 -18.95 -11.79
CA LEU A 256 -15.10 -20.32 -12.19
C LEU A 256 -14.62 -21.15 -11.00
N PRO A 257 -15.51 -21.89 -10.31
CA PRO A 257 -15.03 -22.96 -9.46
C PRO A 257 -14.14 -23.85 -10.30
N ASP A 258 -13.21 -24.57 -9.69
CA ASP A 258 -12.39 -25.56 -10.38
C ASP A 258 -13.28 -26.68 -10.98
N LEU A 259 -13.85 -26.39 -12.15
CA LEU A 259 -14.84 -27.16 -12.91
C LEU A 259 -14.15 -27.94 -14.02
N ARG A 260 -12.81 -27.97 -14.03
CA ARG A 260 -11.99 -28.69 -15.02
C ARG A 260 -12.39 -30.16 -15.14
N GLY A 261 -12.89 -30.78 -14.07
CA GLY A 261 -13.34 -32.17 -14.10
C GLY A 261 -14.82 -32.38 -14.46
N ARG A 262 -15.76 -31.59 -13.93
CA ARG A 262 -17.20 -31.89 -14.07
C ARG A 262 -17.80 -31.36 -15.37
N VAL A 263 -17.53 -30.10 -15.72
CA VAL A 263 -18.08 -29.48 -16.93
C VAL A 263 -17.45 -30.11 -18.17
N ALA A 264 -16.12 -30.35 -18.16
CA ALA A 264 -15.46 -31.07 -19.24
C ALA A 264 -16.04 -32.48 -19.44
N ARG A 265 -16.31 -33.23 -18.35
CA ARG A 265 -16.95 -34.56 -18.43
C ARG A 265 -18.38 -34.48 -18.96
N VAL A 266 -19.17 -33.49 -18.54
CA VAL A 266 -20.55 -33.31 -19.05
C VAL A 266 -20.52 -32.95 -20.53
N LEU A 267 -19.67 -32.01 -20.94
CA LEU A 267 -19.50 -31.63 -22.34
C LEU A 267 -19.00 -32.79 -23.20
N LEU A 268 -18.03 -33.58 -22.72
CA LEU A 268 -17.56 -34.78 -23.43
C LEU A 268 -18.66 -35.85 -23.54
N ARG A 269 -19.48 -36.04 -22.50
CA ARG A 269 -20.61 -36.99 -22.55
C ARG A 269 -21.66 -36.54 -23.54
N CYS A 270 -22.01 -35.26 -23.54
CA CYS A 270 -22.92 -34.68 -24.53
C CYS A 270 -22.37 -34.84 -25.94
N LEU A 271 -21.08 -34.53 -26.16
CA LEU A 271 -20.43 -34.68 -27.46
C LEU A 271 -20.40 -36.16 -27.92
N ARG A 272 -20.06 -37.10 -27.04
CA ARG A 272 -20.11 -38.55 -27.32
C ARG A 272 -21.53 -39.03 -27.63
N TRP A 273 -22.53 -38.50 -26.93
CA TRP A 273 -23.94 -38.85 -27.16
C TRP A 273 -24.44 -38.36 -28.52
N VAL A 274 -24.10 -37.11 -28.89
CA VAL A 274 -24.44 -36.49 -30.17
C VAL A 274 -23.76 -37.21 -31.34
N VAL A 275 -22.45 -37.47 -31.23
CA VAL A 275 -21.64 -38.10 -32.30
C VAL A 275 -21.80 -39.64 -32.33
N GLY A 276 -22.43 -40.22 -31.30
CA GLY A 276 -22.59 -41.67 -31.13
C GLY A 276 -23.48 -42.35 -32.17
N SER A 277 -24.41 -41.64 -32.82
CA SER A 277 -25.14 -42.18 -33.97
C SER A 277 -25.35 -41.12 -35.05
N ASN A 278 -25.35 -41.53 -36.32
CA ASN A 278 -25.58 -40.61 -37.44
C ASN A 278 -26.96 -39.96 -37.34
N ALA A 279 -28.00 -40.70 -36.94
CA ALA A 279 -29.34 -40.15 -36.79
C ALA A 279 -29.41 -38.97 -35.79
N ARG A 280 -28.68 -39.04 -34.66
CA ARG A 280 -28.67 -37.99 -33.62
C ARG A 280 -27.87 -36.76 -34.04
N ALA A 281 -26.74 -36.96 -34.70
CA ALA A 281 -25.94 -35.84 -35.21
C ALA A 281 -26.72 -35.07 -36.29
N TRP A 282 -27.36 -35.79 -37.21
CA TRP A 282 -28.17 -35.17 -38.26
C TRP A 282 -29.45 -34.53 -37.74
N SER A 283 -30.12 -35.09 -36.72
CA SER A 283 -31.32 -34.46 -36.15
C SER A 283 -31.02 -33.09 -35.51
N LEU A 284 -29.80 -32.89 -34.99
CA LEU A 284 -29.37 -31.60 -34.42
C LEU A 284 -28.81 -30.63 -35.46
N LEU A 285 -28.15 -31.14 -36.49
CA LEU A 285 -27.55 -30.31 -37.55
C LEU A 285 -28.54 -29.94 -38.65
N ALA A 286 -29.58 -30.74 -38.90
CA ALA A 286 -30.54 -30.50 -39.97
C ALA A 286 -31.26 -29.15 -39.89
N PRO A 287 -31.74 -28.67 -38.72
CA PRO A 287 -32.37 -27.35 -38.64
C PRO A 287 -31.39 -26.22 -38.96
N PHE A 288 -30.13 -26.35 -38.53
CA PHE A 288 -29.09 -25.37 -38.78
C PHE A 288 -28.67 -25.35 -40.26
N LEU A 289 -28.50 -26.53 -40.87
CA LEU A 289 -28.23 -26.65 -42.29
C LEU A 289 -29.39 -26.12 -43.14
N LEU A 290 -30.62 -26.44 -42.77
CA LEU A 290 -31.80 -25.89 -43.43
C LEU A 290 -31.83 -24.37 -43.35
N TRP A 291 -31.46 -23.80 -42.20
CA TRP A 291 -31.33 -22.35 -42.04
C TRP A 291 -30.22 -21.75 -42.91
N ILE A 292 -29.04 -22.38 -42.98
CA ILE A 292 -27.95 -21.94 -43.88
C ILE A 292 -28.38 -21.99 -45.33
N ILE A 293 -29.03 -23.07 -45.76
CA ILE A 293 -29.52 -23.24 -47.13
C ILE A 293 -30.59 -22.19 -47.44
N ALA A 294 -31.53 -21.96 -46.51
CA ALA A 294 -32.57 -20.94 -46.66
C ALA A 294 -31.96 -19.54 -46.78
N GLN A 295 -30.92 -19.22 -46.00
CA GLN A 295 -30.20 -17.96 -46.11
C GLN A 295 -29.47 -17.84 -47.45
N ALA A 296 -28.73 -18.86 -47.88
CA ALA A 296 -28.06 -18.85 -49.19
C ALA A 296 -29.05 -18.73 -50.36
N ALA A 297 -30.25 -19.29 -50.22
CA ALA A 297 -31.30 -19.19 -51.22
C ALA A 297 -31.86 -17.75 -51.35
N THR A 298 -31.71 -16.91 -50.32
CA THR A 298 -32.09 -15.49 -50.41
C THR A 298 -31.13 -14.68 -51.29
N SER A 299 -29.87 -15.10 -51.44
CA SER A 299 -28.87 -14.44 -52.27
C SER A 299 -28.78 -15.04 -53.68
N SER A 300 -28.77 -16.38 -53.80
CA SER A 300 -28.70 -17.07 -55.10
C SER A 300 -29.10 -18.54 -55.00
N LEU A 301 -29.92 -19.02 -55.94
CA LEU A 301 -30.29 -20.44 -56.03
C LEU A 301 -29.08 -21.33 -56.28
N TRP A 302 -28.09 -20.85 -57.04
CA TRP A 302 -26.87 -21.59 -57.31
C TRP A 302 -26.03 -21.78 -56.04
N GLU A 303 -25.92 -20.75 -55.20
CA GLU A 303 -25.22 -20.83 -53.92
C GLU A 303 -25.91 -21.80 -52.95
N ALA A 304 -27.23 -21.78 -52.90
CA ALA A 304 -28.00 -22.74 -52.10
C ALA A 304 -27.77 -24.19 -52.55
N VAL A 305 -27.71 -24.44 -53.87
CA VAL A 305 -27.42 -25.78 -54.42
C VAL A 305 -26.00 -26.22 -54.07
N VAL A 306 -25.00 -25.34 -54.20
CA VAL A 306 -23.61 -25.64 -53.81
C VAL A 306 -23.55 -26.01 -52.33
N VAL A 307 -24.12 -25.19 -51.45
CA VAL A 307 -24.19 -25.44 -49.99
C VAL A 307 -24.86 -26.79 -49.70
N LEU A 308 -26.00 -27.08 -50.35
CA LEU A 308 -26.73 -28.33 -50.17
C LEU A 308 -25.93 -29.56 -50.60
N MET A 309 -25.10 -29.46 -51.64
CA MET A 309 -24.29 -30.59 -52.13
C MET A 309 -22.97 -30.76 -51.38
N THR A 310 -22.34 -29.68 -50.90
CA THR A 310 -20.97 -29.74 -50.35
C THR A 310 -20.93 -29.88 -48.83
N LEU A 311 -21.81 -29.20 -48.09
CA LEU A 311 -21.77 -29.24 -46.63
C LEU A 311 -22.12 -30.61 -46.04
N PRO A 312 -23.13 -31.35 -46.53
CA PRO A 312 -23.48 -32.60 -45.89
C PRO A 312 -22.38 -33.67 -45.93
N PRO A 313 -21.69 -33.90 -47.07
CA PRO A 313 -20.55 -34.81 -47.12
C PRO A 313 -19.40 -34.40 -46.19
N VAL A 314 -19.02 -33.12 -46.18
CA VAL A 314 -17.91 -32.60 -45.35
C VAL A 314 -18.21 -32.76 -43.86
N LEU A 315 -19.46 -32.44 -43.45
CA LEU A 315 -19.91 -32.63 -42.08
C LEU A 315 -19.95 -34.11 -41.70
N SER A 316 -20.39 -34.98 -42.61
CA SER A 316 -20.38 -36.44 -42.40
C SER A 316 -18.96 -36.98 -42.17
N THR A 317 -17.99 -36.56 -42.99
CA THR A 317 -16.58 -36.91 -42.82
C THR A 317 -16.01 -36.38 -41.50
N GLY A 318 -16.31 -35.13 -41.14
CA GLY A 318 -15.90 -34.53 -39.86
C GLY A 318 -16.45 -35.28 -38.65
N ILE A 319 -17.73 -35.64 -38.67
CA ILE A 319 -18.38 -36.46 -37.62
C ILE A 319 -17.72 -37.84 -37.53
N GLY A 320 -17.35 -38.44 -38.67
CA GLY A 320 -16.62 -39.72 -38.73
C GLY A 320 -15.25 -39.65 -38.06
N LEU A 321 -14.46 -38.62 -38.36
CA LEU A 321 -13.15 -38.38 -37.74
C LEU A 321 -13.25 -38.13 -36.23
N LEU A 322 -14.25 -37.33 -35.80
CA LEU A 322 -14.56 -37.11 -34.39
C LEU A 322 -14.95 -38.42 -33.68
N ARG A 323 -15.74 -39.27 -34.33
CA ARG A 323 -16.11 -40.59 -33.78
C ARG A 323 -14.89 -41.49 -33.62
N ALA A 324 -14.00 -41.52 -34.61
CA ALA A 324 -12.76 -42.30 -34.56
C ALA A 324 -11.88 -41.86 -33.37
N ARG A 325 -11.69 -40.54 -33.17
CA ARG A 325 -10.94 -40.01 -32.02
C ARG A 325 -11.61 -40.22 -30.67
N LEU A 326 -12.95 -40.25 -30.62
CA LEU A 326 -13.69 -40.43 -29.35
C LEU A 326 -13.82 -41.89 -28.92
N ARG A 327 -13.67 -42.85 -29.85
CA ARG A 327 -13.66 -44.30 -29.60
C ARG A 327 -12.32 -44.85 -29.12
N ASP A 328 -11.25 -44.07 -29.23
CA ASP A 328 -9.91 -44.48 -28.81
C ASP A 328 -9.48 -43.82 -27.49
N PRO A 329 -9.92 -44.34 -26.34
CA PRO A 329 -9.24 -44.10 -25.08
C PRO A 329 -8.73 -45.43 -24.50
N GLY A 330 -7.68 -46.00 -25.08
CA GLY A 330 -6.82 -47.00 -24.43
C GLY A 330 -7.46 -48.35 -24.09
N GLU A 331 -7.50 -49.26 -25.05
CA GLU A 331 -7.16 -50.67 -24.79
C GLU A 331 -5.81 -50.94 -25.44
N ASP A 332 -4.74 -50.52 -24.75
CA ASP A 332 -3.43 -51.19 -24.64
C ASP A 332 -2.38 -50.18 -24.11
N LEU A 333 -1.88 -50.50 -22.90
CA LEU A 333 -0.77 -49.93 -22.11
C LEU A 333 -1.03 -48.62 -21.33
#